data_AF-A0A8H4RMV3-F1
#
_entry.id   AF-A0A8H4RMV3-F1
#
_cell.length_a   1.000
_cell.length_b   1.000
_cell.length_c   1.000
_cell.angle_alpha   90.00
_cell.angle_beta   90.00
_cell.angle_gamma   90.00
#
_symmetry.space_group_name_H-M   'P 1'
#
loop_
_entity.id
_entity.type
_entity.pdbx_description
1 polymer ?
#
loop_
_entity_poly.entity_id
_entity_poly.type
_entity_poly.pdbx_seq_one_letter_code
_entity_poly.pdbx_strand_id
1 'polypeptide(L)'
;MSTKQSHRKLNDLFSKHNTRQVRMANTSTSSTTANFLGEALGNQTVKIYVGEKRKEFLVHKDLLCKTSDFFAKGFNGGFKESQEGEMYLPEDSPGAFFFLVDWIYRSTLPTTFTEAHIPDLYRLYILADKLCIPTLKDKTMDSIQILAKELETNGNVGDAFISKDIVLEVFSKFSWMEKLPKFIIWLMVDIFLHREKGRKLEVKASDLNLDDLKYVWDISKENFEISLSFQVRMLTWETSDCLWNPRNGQMEESNNRCVFHSHPEDNCK
;
A
#
# COMPACT_ATOMS: atom_id res chain seq x y z
N MET A 1 15.71 99.52 -1.28
CA MET A 1 14.28 99.14 -1.14
C MET A 1 14.09 97.92 -2.05
N SER A 2 14.17 96.66 -1.58
CA SER A 2 13.22 95.92 -0.70
C SER A 2 11.81 95.82 -1.33
N THR A 3 11.15 94.66 -1.49
CA THR A 3 11.52 93.25 -1.18
C THR A 3 10.78 92.26 -2.11
N LYS A 4 11.19 91.00 -2.15
CA LYS A 4 10.51 89.85 -2.80
C LYS A 4 9.22 89.42 -2.03
N GLN A 5 8.49 88.47 -2.66
CA GLN A 5 8.01 87.20 -2.05
C GLN A 5 6.49 87.00 -1.81
N SER A 6 6.11 85.71 -1.83
CA SER A 6 4.81 85.08 -1.52
C SER A 6 3.75 85.06 -2.63
N HIS A 7 2.78 84.13 -2.65
CA HIS A 7 2.79 82.65 -2.61
C HIS A 7 1.31 82.20 -2.65
N ARG A 8 0.97 81.36 -3.64
CA ARG A 8 0.09 80.16 -3.52
C ARG A 8 -1.42 80.27 -3.15
N LYS A 9 -2.14 79.35 -3.84
CA LYS A 9 -3.36 78.59 -3.44
C LYS A 9 -4.72 79.32 -3.59
N LEU A 10 -5.59 78.82 -4.46
CA LEU A 10 -6.57 77.72 -4.33
C LEU A 10 -7.89 78.18 -3.67
N ASN A 11 -8.99 77.98 -4.39
CA ASN A 11 -10.38 77.77 -3.95
C ASN A 11 -11.07 77.13 -5.17
N ASP A 12 -11.34 75.83 -5.26
CA ASP A 12 -12.19 74.96 -4.43
C ASP A 12 -13.64 75.44 -4.26
N LEU A 13 -14.54 74.82 -5.05
CA LEU A 13 -15.96 74.55 -4.80
C LEU A 13 -16.30 73.29 -5.62
N PHE A 14 -16.10 72.08 -5.08
CA PHE A 14 -17.13 71.24 -4.45
C PHE A 14 -18.43 71.11 -5.29
N SER A 15 -18.95 69.91 -5.58
CA SER A 15 -19.33 68.93 -4.55
C SER A 15 -19.57 67.49 -5.05
N LYS A 16 -18.90 66.52 -4.41
CA LYS A 16 -19.37 65.18 -3.96
C LYS A 16 -20.11 64.24 -4.93
N HIS A 17 -19.55 63.04 -5.12
CA HIS A 17 -20.20 61.79 -4.66
C HIS A 17 -19.19 60.65 -4.40
N ASN A 18 -19.58 59.73 -3.51
CA ASN A 18 -18.77 58.66 -2.89
C ASN A 18 -19.74 57.50 -2.53
N THR A 19 -19.38 56.23 -2.25
CA THR A 19 -18.09 55.64 -1.82
C THR A 19 -18.05 54.13 -2.13
N ARG A 20 -16.91 53.57 -2.60
CA ARG A 20 -16.34 52.29 -2.07
C ARG A 20 -15.07 51.81 -2.80
N GLN A 21 -13.97 51.74 -2.04
CA GLN A 21 -12.82 50.89 -2.37
C GLN A 21 -13.12 49.44 -2.02
N VAL A 22 -12.62 48.50 -2.84
CA VAL A 22 -12.29 47.14 -2.38
C VAL A 22 -10.77 47.03 -2.43
N ARG A 23 -10.16 46.70 -1.29
CA ARG A 23 -8.71 46.43 -1.21
C ARG A 23 -8.42 45.11 -1.91
N MET A 24 -7.69 45.15 -3.03
CA MET A 24 -6.94 43.99 -3.50
C MET A 24 -5.80 43.75 -2.51
N ALA A 25 -5.85 42.65 -1.77
CA ALA A 25 -4.69 42.19 -1.00
C ALA A 25 -3.64 41.62 -1.93
N ASN A 26 -2.35 41.85 -1.65
CA ASN A 26 -1.26 41.15 -2.31
C ASN A 26 -1.32 39.66 -1.93
N THR A 27 -1.99 38.84 -2.75
CA THR A 27 -1.77 37.40 -2.76
C THR A 27 -0.42 37.15 -3.41
N SER A 28 0.60 36.94 -2.57
CA SER A 28 1.85 36.31 -2.98
C SER A 28 1.54 35.02 -3.74
N THR A 29 1.85 35.01 -5.04
CA THR A 29 1.75 33.82 -5.88
C THR A 29 2.70 32.77 -5.31
N SER A 30 2.14 31.74 -4.66
CA SER A 30 2.88 30.57 -4.25
C SER A 30 3.40 29.87 -5.49
N SER A 31 4.69 30.05 -5.80
CA SER A 31 5.35 29.35 -6.89
C SER A 31 5.42 27.87 -6.52
N THR A 32 4.50 27.07 -7.04
CA THR A 32 4.63 25.62 -7.07
C THR A 32 5.75 25.27 -8.03
N THR A 33 6.99 25.33 -7.54
CA THR A 33 8.14 24.80 -8.26
C THR A 33 7.91 23.31 -8.45
N ALA A 34 7.87 22.86 -9.70
CA ALA A 34 7.96 21.44 -10.00
C ALA A 34 9.33 20.97 -9.51
N ASN A 35 9.36 20.24 -8.39
CA ASN A 35 10.60 19.71 -7.84
C ASN A 35 11.22 18.76 -8.86
N PHE A 36 12.34 19.15 -9.47
CA PHE A 36 13.01 18.32 -10.46
C PHE A 36 13.55 17.05 -9.78
N LEU A 37 13.47 15.91 -10.45
CA LEU A 37 13.90 14.62 -9.88
C LEU A 37 15.35 14.69 -9.39
N GLY A 38 16.26 15.37 -10.09
CA GLY A 38 17.65 15.54 -9.67
C GLY A 38 17.82 16.23 -8.32
N GLU A 39 16.95 17.18 -7.97
CA GLU A 39 16.96 17.83 -6.65
C GLU A 39 16.27 16.95 -5.59
N ALA A 40 15.24 16.20 -5.97
CA ALA A 40 14.46 15.34 -5.08
C ALA A 40 15.18 14.03 -4.69
N LEU A 41 16.17 13.60 -5.47
CA LEU A 41 17.02 12.44 -5.16
C LEU A 41 18.03 12.71 -4.03
N GLY A 42 18.51 13.95 -3.92
CA GLY A 42 19.63 14.28 -3.06
C GLY A 42 20.97 13.75 -3.58
N ASN A 43 22.05 14.08 -2.85
CA ASN A 43 23.43 13.80 -3.29
C ASN A 43 24.08 12.61 -2.54
N GLN A 44 23.37 11.97 -1.61
CA GLN A 44 23.90 10.87 -0.80
C GLN A 44 23.22 9.55 -1.16
N THR A 45 24.01 8.48 -1.25
CA THR A 45 23.53 7.10 -1.41
C THR A 45 23.92 6.26 -0.21
N VAL A 46 23.03 5.35 0.20
CA VAL A 46 23.25 4.34 1.25
C VAL A 46 23.19 2.94 0.67
N LYS A 47 23.86 1.99 1.33
CA LYS A 47 23.86 0.58 0.97
C LYS A 47 22.92 -0.21 1.88
N ILE A 48 22.05 -1.01 1.28
CA ILE A 48 21.18 -1.95 2.00
C ILE A 48 21.56 -3.37 1.59
N TYR A 49 21.90 -4.22 2.56
CA TYR A 49 22.24 -5.62 2.34
C TYR A 49 21.08 -6.51 2.76
N VAL A 50 20.43 -7.17 1.80
CA VAL A 50 19.16 -7.87 2.01
C VAL A 50 19.30 -9.39 1.89
N GLY A 51 18.61 -10.12 2.75
CA GLY A 51 18.59 -11.57 2.83
C GLY A 51 19.90 -12.19 3.33
N GLU A 52 19.90 -13.50 3.57
CA GLU A 52 21.06 -14.26 4.06
C GLU A 52 22.33 -14.05 3.22
N LYS A 53 22.17 -13.97 1.90
CA LYS A 53 23.26 -13.75 0.93
C LYS A 53 23.72 -12.30 0.83
N ARG A 54 23.15 -11.38 1.61
CA ARG A 54 23.50 -9.95 1.67
C ARG A 54 23.55 -9.30 0.29
N LYS A 55 22.47 -9.43 -0.49
CA LYS A 55 22.38 -8.76 -1.80
C LYS A 55 22.44 -7.26 -1.57
N GLU A 56 23.45 -6.59 -2.13
CA GLU A 56 23.64 -5.14 -2.02
C GLU A 56 22.64 -4.39 -2.91
N PHE A 57 22.02 -3.36 -2.35
CA PHE A 57 21.22 -2.35 -3.05
C PHE A 57 21.78 -0.97 -2.71
N LEU A 58 22.14 -0.18 -3.74
CA LEU A 58 22.56 1.20 -3.59
C LEU A 58 21.36 2.12 -3.87
N VAL A 59 20.93 2.90 -2.86
CA VAL A 59 19.71 3.72 -2.93
C VAL A 59 19.98 5.14 -2.48
N HIS A 60 19.35 6.14 -3.09
CA HIS A 60 19.43 7.53 -2.66
C HIS A 60 18.84 7.70 -1.24
N LYS A 61 19.65 8.23 -0.33
CA LYS A 61 19.35 8.34 1.10
C LYS A 61 18.10 9.19 1.35
N ASP A 62 18.05 10.37 0.77
CA ASP A 62 16.98 11.34 1.04
C ASP A 62 15.63 10.81 0.56
N LEU A 63 15.61 10.15 -0.60
CA LEU A 63 14.42 9.49 -1.14
C LEU A 63 13.97 8.29 -0.28
N LEU A 64 14.92 7.45 0.18
CA LEU A 64 14.65 6.30 1.04
C LEU A 64 14.10 6.73 2.42
N CYS A 65 14.73 7.73 3.06
CA CYS A 65 14.30 8.29 4.33
C CYS A 65 12.96 9.03 4.22
N LYS A 66 12.69 9.74 3.12
CA LYS A 66 11.40 10.39 2.87
C LYS A 66 10.26 9.38 2.72
N THR A 67 10.55 8.17 2.25
CA THR A 67 9.56 7.12 2.01
C THR A 67 9.18 6.36 3.29
N SER A 68 10.11 6.23 4.25
CA SER A 68 9.89 5.42 5.45
C SER A 68 10.57 6.00 6.69
N ASP A 69 9.77 6.18 7.74
CA ASP A 69 10.20 6.53 9.09
C ASP A 69 11.27 5.59 9.65
N PHE A 70 11.26 4.31 9.26
CA PHE A 70 12.27 3.33 9.67
C PHE A 70 13.65 3.72 9.15
N PHE A 71 13.76 3.99 7.84
CA PHE A 71 15.02 4.44 7.24
C PHE A 71 15.40 5.85 7.67
N ALA A 72 14.44 6.77 7.89
CA ALA A 72 14.70 8.09 8.44
C ALA A 72 15.36 8.00 9.83
N LYS A 73 14.81 7.17 10.74
CA LYS A 73 15.36 6.96 12.08
C LYS A 73 16.73 6.28 12.04
N GLY A 74 16.94 5.30 11.16
CA GLY A 74 18.23 4.63 10.98
C GLY A 74 19.32 5.56 10.46
N PHE A 75 19.10 6.21 9.31
CA PHE A 75 20.16 6.96 8.61
C PHE A 75 20.31 8.44 9.00
N ASN A 76 19.34 9.03 9.68
CA ASN A 76 19.44 10.40 10.21
C ASN A 76 19.48 10.46 11.75
N GLY A 77 19.40 9.31 12.43
CA GLY A 77 19.60 9.20 13.87
C GLY A 77 21.08 9.17 14.28
N GLY A 78 21.34 8.83 15.54
CA GLY A 78 22.69 8.64 16.09
C GLY A 78 23.22 7.20 16.03
N PHE A 79 22.61 6.34 15.22
CA PHE A 79 22.93 4.91 15.15
C PHE A 79 24.15 4.62 14.27
N LYS A 80 24.56 3.34 14.19
CA LYS A 80 25.73 2.91 13.40
C LYS A 80 25.50 3.15 11.91
N GLU A 81 24.26 2.92 11.47
CA GLU A 81 23.76 3.06 10.11
C GLU A 81 23.89 4.49 9.58
N SER A 82 23.72 5.52 10.43
CA SER A 82 23.88 6.93 10.01
C SER A 82 25.34 7.34 9.84
N GLN A 83 26.28 6.66 10.50
CA GLN A 83 27.72 6.90 10.38
C GLN A 83 28.34 6.13 9.21
N GLU A 84 27.95 4.86 9.04
CA GLU A 84 28.49 3.98 8.00
C GLU A 84 27.78 4.12 6.65
N GLY A 85 26.52 4.57 6.64
CA GLY A 85 25.70 4.61 5.43
C GLY A 85 25.28 3.20 4.94
N GLU A 86 25.39 2.19 5.82
CA GLU A 86 25.03 0.80 5.55
C GLU A 86 23.89 0.34 6.48
N MET A 87 23.03 -0.55 5.99
CA MET A 87 22.00 -1.22 6.80
C MET A 87 21.82 -2.67 6.34
N TYR A 88 21.53 -3.56 7.29
CA TYR A 88 21.44 -5.01 7.07
C TYR A 88 20.02 -5.51 7.38
N LEU A 89 19.42 -6.19 6.40
CA LEU A 89 18.06 -6.73 6.43
C LEU A 89 18.08 -8.24 6.14
N PRO A 90 18.65 -9.07 7.04
CA PRO A 90 18.98 -10.47 6.74
C PRO A 90 17.76 -11.39 6.60
N GLU A 91 16.63 -11.05 7.22
CA GLU A 91 15.39 -11.84 7.22
C GLU A 91 14.47 -11.51 6.03
N ASP A 92 14.73 -10.44 5.29
CA ASP A 92 13.82 -9.91 4.27
C ASP A 92 14.14 -10.46 2.85
N SER A 93 13.12 -10.63 2.00
CA SER A 93 13.34 -11.09 0.62
C SER A 93 14.05 -10.02 -0.23
N PRO A 94 15.15 -10.36 -0.92
CA PRO A 94 15.74 -9.48 -1.92
C PRO A 94 14.89 -9.26 -3.17
N GLY A 95 13.86 -10.09 -3.41
CA GLY A 95 12.86 -9.88 -4.47
C GLY A 95 11.82 -8.85 -4.05
N ALA A 96 11.26 -8.97 -2.84
CA ALA A 96 10.43 -7.93 -2.23
C ALA A 96 11.15 -6.57 -2.16
N PHE A 97 12.41 -6.55 -1.72
CA PHE A 97 13.18 -5.30 -1.66
C PHE A 97 13.46 -4.69 -3.04
N PHE A 98 13.59 -5.51 -4.09
CA PHE A 98 13.69 -5.01 -5.46
C PHE A 98 12.43 -4.26 -5.90
N PHE A 99 11.23 -4.77 -5.59
CA PHE A 99 9.98 -4.06 -5.88
C PHE A 99 9.78 -2.81 -5.02
N LEU A 100 10.21 -2.82 -3.75
CA LEU A 100 10.26 -1.62 -2.91
C LEU A 100 11.13 -0.53 -3.55
N VAL A 101 12.32 -0.88 -4.03
CA VAL A 101 13.22 0.07 -4.71
C VAL A 101 12.60 0.60 -6.00
N ASP A 102 12.03 -0.26 -6.85
CA ASP A 102 11.39 0.17 -8.09
C ASP A 102 10.21 1.14 -7.81
N TRP A 103 9.39 0.83 -6.79
CA TRP A 103 8.32 1.71 -6.34
C TRP A 103 8.83 3.03 -5.76
N ILE A 104 9.91 3.02 -4.97
CA ILE A 104 10.54 4.24 -4.43
C ILE A 104 10.92 5.23 -5.55
N TYR A 105 11.47 4.74 -6.66
CA TYR A 105 11.87 5.61 -7.78
C TYR A 105 10.73 5.97 -8.74
N ARG A 106 9.73 5.09 -8.93
CA ARG A 106 8.63 5.31 -9.90
C ARG A 106 7.33 5.80 -9.30
N SER A 107 7.16 5.72 -7.98
CA SER A 107 5.88 5.87 -7.25
C SER A 107 4.78 4.87 -7.67
N THR A 108 5.12 3.84 -8.45
CA THR A 108 4.21 2.83 -9.01
C THR A 108 4.89 1.46 -9.02
N LEU A 109 4.12 0.40 -8.82
CA LEU A 109 4.59 -0.98 -9.03
C LEU A 109 4.51 -1.36 -10.52
N PRO A 110 5.22 -2.41 -10.97
CA PRO A 110 5.03 -3.00 -12.29
C PRO A 110 3.56 -3.29 -12.60
N THR A 111 3.13 -3.02 -13.83
CA THR A 111 1.74 -3.20 -14.27
C THR A 111 1.36 -4.65 -14.57
N THR A 112 2.34 -5.55 -14.63
CA THR A 112 2.15 -6.96 -14.97
C THR A 112 2.98 -7.82 -14.05
N PHE A 113 2.32 -8.75 -13.36
CA PHE A 113 2.97 -9.79 -12.57
C PHE A 113 2.68 -11.16 -13.18
N THR A 114 3.28 -12.20 -12.63
CA THR A 114 3.03 -13.60 -13.00
C THR A 114 2.99 -14.45 -11.74
N GLU A 115 2.55 -15.69 -11.83
CA GLU A 115 2.50 -16.63 -10.71
C GLU A 115 3.84 -16.74 -9.94
N ALA A 116 4.97 -16.68 -10.65
CA ALA A 116 6.31 -16.69 -10.07
C ALA A 116 6.61 -15.49 -9.14
N HIS A 117 5.88 -14.39 -9.26
CA HIS A 117 6.03 -13.19 -8.44
C HIS A 117 5.18 -13.20 -7.16
N ILE A 118 4.23 -14.16 -7.02
CA ILE A 118 3.35 -14.25 -5.85
C ILE A 118 4.14 -14.25 -4.51
N PRO A 119 5.20 -15.06 -4.33
CA PRO A 119 5.95 -15.06 -3.06
C PRO A 119 6.58 -13.70 -2.74
N ASP A 120 7.07 -12.97 -3.74
CA ASP A 120 7.69 -11.66 -3.54
C ASP A 120 6.65 -10.53 -3.36
N LEU A 121 5.45 -10.65 -3.92
CA LEU A 121 4.34 -9.73 -3.61
C LEU A 121 3.88 -9.87 -2.15
N TYR A 122 3.76 -11.10 -1.64
CA TYR A 122 3.40 -11.32 -0.24
C TYR A 122 4.50 -10.82 0.71
N ARG A 123 5.76 -11.05 0.37
CA ARG A 123 6.91 -10.52 1.14
C ARG A 123 7.07 -9.01 0.99
N LEU A 124 6.68 -8.40 -0.13
CA LEU A 124 6.60 -6.95 -0.29
C LEU A 124 5.54 -6.35 0.64
N TYR A 125 4.39 -7.02 0.80
CA TYR A 125 3.37 -6.59 1.76
C TYR A 125 3.88 -6.65 3.21
N ILE A 126 4.52 -7.78 3.60
CA ILE A 126 5.16 -7.94 4.92
C ILE A 126 6.22 -6.85 5.14
N LEU A 127 7.07 -6.61 4.13
CA LEU A 127 8.15 -5.61 4.18
C LEU A 127 7.58 -4.18 4.27
N ALA A 128 6.54 -3.85 3.51
CA ALA A 128 5.89 -2.54 3.54
C ALA A 128 5.25 -2.25 4.90
N ASP A 129 4.66 -3.26 5.55
CA ASP A 129 4.15 -3.14 6.92
C ASP A 129 5.28 -2.91 7.94
N LYS A 130 6.31 -3.77 7.92
CA LYS A 130 7.52 -3.69 8.75
C LYS A 130 8.24 -2.33 8.64
N LEU A 131 8.26 -1.74 7.45
CA LEU A 131 8.87 -0.43 7.17
C LEU A 131 7.91 0.75 7.39
N CYS A 132 6.68 0.50 7.84
CA CYS A 132 5.62 1.50 8.03
C CYS A 132 5.34 2.33 6.76
N ILE A 133 5.08 1.66 5.64
CA ILE A 133 4.74 2.27 4.34
C ILE A 133 3.31 1.85 3.91
N PRO A 134 2.23 2.43 4.49
CA PRO A 134 0.85 1.98 4.23
C PRO A 134 0.43 2.09 2.76
N THR A 135 0.90 3.11 2.05
CA THR A 135 0.60 3.31 0.62
C THR A 135 1.15 2.19 -0.26
N LEU A 136 2.33 1.65 0.06
CA LEU A 136 2.91 0.50 -0.63
C LEU A 136 2.23 -0.80 -0.21
N LYS A 137 1.91 -0.98 1.08
CA LYS A 137 1.12 -2.12 1.60
C LYS A 137 -0.19 -2.25 0.83
N ASP A 138 -0.89 -1.13 0.66
CA ASP A 138 -2.17 -1.05 -0.05
C ASP A 138 -2.03 -1.25 -1.57
N LYS A 139 -1.03 -0.65 -2.23
CA LYS A 139 -0.75 -0.91 -3.67
C LYS A 139 -0.26 -2.33 -3.95
N THR A 140 0.34 -2.99 -2.96
CA THR A 140 0.72 -4.40 -3.05
C THR A 140 -0.52 -5.30 -2.96
N MET A 141 -1.49 -4.97 -2.10
CA MET A 141 -2.79 -5.64 -2.07
C MET A 141 -3.52 -5.52 -3.41
N ASP A 142 -3.59 -4.32 -4.00
CA ASP A 142 -4.15 -4.09 -5.34
C ASP A 142 -3.51 -5.06 -6.37
N SER A 143 -2.18 -5.14 -6.35
CA SER A 143 -1.40 -5.97 -7.28
C SER A 143 -1.67 -7.47 -7.09
N ILE A 144 -1.82 -7.93 -5.85
CA ILE A 144 -2.19 -9.32 -5.53
C ILE A 144 -3.60 -9.63 -6.02
N GLN A 145 -4.58 -8.76 -5.77
CA GLN A 145 -5.97 -8.94 -6.21
C GLN A 145 -6.09 -8.97 -7.74
N ILE A 146 -5.41 -8.04 -8.44
CA ILE A 146 -5.36 -7.99 -9.90
C ILE A 146 -4.77 -9.28 -10.47
N LEU A 147 -3.58 -9.70 -9.99
CA LEU A 147 -2.95 -10.93 -10.47
C LEU A 147 -3.81 -12.18 -10.21
N ALA A 148 -4.48 -12.25 -9.05
CA ALA A 148 -5.38 -13.36 -8.73
C ALA A 148 -6.56 -13.42 -9.71
N LYS A 149 -7.14 -12.26 -10.05
CA LYS A 149 -8.24 -12.14 -11.02
C LYS A 149 -7.79 -12.50 -12.44
N GLU A 150 -6.62 -12.03 -12.87
CA GLU A 150 -6.03 -12.38 -14.18
C GLU A 150 -5.74 -13.88 -14.29
N LEU A 151 -5.26 -14.52 -13.22
CA LEU A 151 -5.04 -15.97 -13.23
C LEU A 151 -6.36 -16.76 -13.25
N GLU A 152 -7.39 -16.31 -12.51
CA GLU A 152 -8.75 -16.89 -12.58
C GLU A 152 -9.32 -16.83 -14.00
N THR A 153 -9.25 -15.67 -14.68
CA THR A 153 -9.77 -15.54 -16.06
C THR A 153 -9.00 -16.37 -17.09
N ASN A 154 -7.74 -16.71 -16.82
CA ASN A 154 -6.93 -17.62 -17.62
C ASN A 154 -7.12 -19.10 -17.26
N GLY A 155 -8.05 -19.44 -16.35
CA GLY A 155 -8.36 -20.82 -15.97
C GLY A 155 -7.46 -21.41 -14.88
N ASN A 156 -6.57 -20.63 -14.27
CA ASN A 156 -5.83 -21.03 -13.08
C ASN A 156 -6.65 -20.71 -11.82
N VAL A 157 -7.04 -21.72 -11.06
CA VAL A 157 -7.84 -21.56 -9.84
C VAL A 157 -7.15 -20.73 -8.75
N GLY A 158 -5.81 -20.69 -8.71
CA GLY A 158 -5.05 -19.82 -7.81
C GLY A 158 -4.31 -20.51 -6.66
N ASP A 159 -3.97 -21.80 -6.77
CA ASP A 159 -3.24 -22.57 -5.74
C ASP A 159 -1.98 -21.87 -5.20
N ALA A 160 -1.22 -21.19 -6.05
CA ALA A 160 0.01 -20.51 -5.67
C ALA A 160 -0.18 -19.43 -4.59
N PHE A 161 -1.34 -18.75 -4.57
CA PHE A 161 -1.69 -17.71 -3.58
C PHE A 161 -1.93 -18.26 -2.18
N ILE A 162 -2.23 -19.56 -2.08
CA ILE A 162 -2.56 -20.24 -0.83
C ILE A 162 -1.55 -21.34 -0.48
N SER A 163 -0.36 -21.32 -1.09
CA SER A 163 0.71 -22.30 -0.81
C SER A 163 1.10 -22.30 0.68
N LYS A 164 1.33 -23.50 1.23
CA LYS A 164 1.51 -23.73 2.67
C LYS A 164 2.55 -22.80 3.30
N ASP A 165 3.70 -22.67 2.65
CA ASP A 165 4.81 -21.88 3.16
C ASP A 165 4.44 -20.39 3.24
N ILE A 166 3.74 -19.84 2.25
CA ILE A 166 3.27 -18.45 2.24
C ILE A 166 2.21 -18.22 3.33
N VAL A 167 1.24 -19.14 3.49
CA VAL A 167 0.20 -18.99 4.52
C VAL A 167 0.82 -19.00 5.91
N LEU A 168 1.73 -19.95 6.19
CA LEU A 168 2.43 -20.03 7.47
C LEU A 168 3.35 -18.82 7.70
N GLU A 169 4.06 -18.34 6.68
CA GLU A 169 4.89 -17.13 6.76
C GLU A 169 4.05 -15.91 7.14
N VAL A 170 2.92 -15.68 6.48
CA VAL A 170 2.01 -14.55 6.77
C VAL A 170 1.42 -14.63 8.18
N PHE A 171 0.87 -15.79 8.56
CA PHE A 171 0.30 -16.00 9.90
C PHE A 171 1.34 -16.08 11.03
N SER A 172 2.64 -16.10 10.71
CA SER A 172 3.72 -15.90 11.69
C SER A 172 4.03 -14.42 11.98
N LYS A 173 3.58 -13.50 11.10
CA LYS A 173 3.86 -12.05 11.19
C LYS A 173 2.64 -11.22 11.55
N PHE A 174 1.42 -11.73 11.32
CA PHE A 174 0.18 -11.00 11.50
C PHE A 174 -0.87 -11.84 12.24
N SER A 175 -1.75 -11.18 13.02
CA SER A 175 -2.97 -11.81 13.53
C SER A 175 -4.01 -11.97 12.41
N TRP A 176 -4.86 -12.99 12.49
CA TRP A 176 -5.90 -13.29 11.49
C TRP A 176 -6.86 -12.13 11.18
N MET A 177 -6.99 -11.16 12.08
CA MET A 177 -7.82 -9.95 11.87
C MET A 177 -7.17 -8.92 10.94
N GLU A 178 -5.86 -9.05 10.68
CA GLU A 178 -5.16 -8.22 9.71
C GLU A 178 -5.61 -8.49 8.28
N LYS A 179 -5.42 -7.47 7.44
CA LYS A 179 -6.00 -7.41 6.10
C LYS A 179 -5.50 -8.51 5.16
N LEU A 180 -4.21 -8.86 5.20
CA LEU A 180 -3.63 -9.92 4.36
C LEU A 180 -4.01 -11.34 4.83
N PRO A 181 -3.88 -11.73 6.12
CA PRO A 181 -4.43 -12.99 6.62
C PRO A 181 -5.91 -13.18 6.27
N LYS A 182 -6.73 -12.13 6.46
CA LYS A 182 -8.13 -12.13 6.07
C LYS A 182 -8.32 -12.37 4.57
N PHE A 183 -7.57 -11.67 3.71
CA PHE A 183 -7.59 -11.90 2.25
C PHE A 183 -7.26 -13.34 1.88
N ILE A 184 -6.19 -13.91 2.45
CA ILE A 184 -5.77 -15.31 2.19
C ILE A 184 -6.89 -16.29 2.51
N ILE A 185 -7.52 -16.17 3.68
CA ILE A 185 -8.59 -17.06 4.11
C ILE A 185 -9.84 -16.92 3.23
N TRP A 186 -10.18 -15.68 2.84
CA TRP A 186 -11.30 -15.43 1.95
C TRP A 186 -11.05 -16.01 0.56
N LEU A 187 -9.82 -15.87 0.04
CA LEU A 187 -9.40 -16.42 -1.24
C LEU A 187 -9.35 -17.95 -1.20
N MET A 188 -8.84 -18.54 -0.12
CA MET A 188 -8.76 -19.99 0.10
C MET A 188 -10.14 -20.64 0.06
N VAL A 189 -11.12 -20.10 0.79
CA VAL A 189 -12.50 -20.58 0.78
C VAL A 189 -13.11 -20.44 -0.62
N ASP A 190 -12.89 -19.30 -1.28
CA ASP A 190 -13.39 -19.07 -2.64
C ASP A 190 -12.81 -20.07 -3.66
N ILE A 191 -11.48 -20.31 -3.63
CA ILE A 191 -10.79 -21.31 -4.46
C ILE A 191 -11.43 -22.70 -4.30
N PHE A 192 -11.60 -23.17 -3.06
CA PHE A 192 -12.12 -24.51 -2.81
C PHE A 192 -13.57 -24.66 -3.29
N LEU A 193 -14.41 -23.64 -3.09
CA LEU A 193 -15.79 -23.66 -3.57
C LEU A 193 -15.87 -23.50 -5.11
N HIS A 194 -14.97 -22.75 -5.74
CA HIS A 194 -14.87 -22.66 -7.20
C HIS A 194 -14.50 -23.99 -7.88
N ARG A 195 -13.68 -24.85 -7.24
CA ARG A 195 -13.40 -26.23 -7.71
C ARG A 195 -14.65 -27.11 -7.79
N GLU A 196 -15.67 -26.79 -7.00
CA GLU A 196 -16.95 -27.51 -6.93
C GLU A 196 -18.03 -26.87 -7.81
N LYS A 197 -17.95 -25.56 -8.12
CA LYS A 197 -18.86 -24.86 -9.06
C LYS A 197 -18.89 -25.50 -10.45
N GLY A 198 -17.78 -26.11 -10.90
CA GLY A 198 -17.74 -26.88 -12.15
C GLY A 198 -18.60 -28.16 -12.15
N ARG A 199 -19.18 -28.55 -11.00
CA ARG A 199 -19.96 -29.79 -10.81
C ARG A 199 -21.41 -29.55 -10.34
N LYS A 200 -21.78 -28.36 -9.83
CA LYS A 200 -23.12 -28.06 -9.27
C LYS A 200 -23.58 -26.64 -9.57
N LEU A 201 -24.89 -26.45 -9.81
CA LEU A 201 -25.49 -25.11 -10.00
C LEU A 201 -25.50 -24.26 -8.71
N GLU A 202 -25.67 -24.90 -7.56
CA GLU A 202 -25.56 -24.29 -6.24
C GLU A 202 -24.43 -25.01 -5.48
N VAL A 203 -23.51 -24.25 -4.90
CA VAL A 203 -22.42 -24.78 -4.06
C VAL A 203 -22.66 -24.31 -2.63
N LYS A 204 -22.70 -25.27 -1.71
CA LYS A 204 -22.93 -25.06 -0.27
C LYS A 204 -21.64 -25.24 0.51
N ALA A 205 -21.59 -24.73 1.74
CA ALA A 205 -20.45 -24.95 2.64
C ALA A 205 -20.11 -26.45 2.86
N SER A 206 -21.10 -27.34 2.72
CA SER A 206 -20.96 -28.80 2.81
C SER A 206 -20.28 -29.47 1.61
N ASP A 207 -20.01 -28.73 0.52
CA ASP A 207 -19.48 -29.30 -0.72
C ASP A 207 -17.96 -29.33 -0.79
N LEU A 208 -17.25 -28.76 0.19
CA LEU A 208 -15.79 -28.80 0.27
C LEU A 208 -15.25 -30.24 0.17
N ASN A 209 -14.27 -30.45 -0.70
CA ASN A 209 -13.60 -31.74 -0.83
C ASN A 209 -12.80 -32.07 0.44
N LEU A 210 -12.74 -33.36 0.77
CA LEU A 210 -11.98 -33.89 1.90
C LEU A 210 -10.48 -33.53 1.82
N ASP A 211 -9.91 -33.42 0.62
CA ASP A 211 -8.50 -33.07 0.46
C ASP A 211 -8.22 -31.58 0.73
N ASP A 212 -9.16 -30.68 0.42
CA ASP A 212 -9.08 -29.27 0.81
C ASP A 212 -9.20 -29.13 2.35
N LEU A 213 -10.06 -29.93 2.98
CA LEU A 213 -10.19 -29.98 4.45
C LEU A 213 -8.93 -30.56 5.13
N LYS A 214 -8.31 -31.59 4.56
CA LYS A 214 -7.00 -32.11 5.02
C LYS A 214 -5.90 -31.05 4.88
N TYR A 215 -5.92 -30.28 3.79
CA TYR A 215 -4.98 -29.20 3.58
C TYR A 215 -5.11 -28.13 4.67
N VAL A 216 -6.33 -27.64 4.93
CA VAL A 216 -6.61 -26.69 6.02
C VAL A 216 -6.13 -27.23 7.36
N TRP A 217 -6.42 -28.50 7.66
CA TRP A 217 -5.93 -29.15 8.89
C TRP A 217 -4.40 -29.16 9.01
N ASP A 218 -3.67 -29.52 7.94
CA ASP A 218 -2.20 -29.61 7.98
C ASP A 218 -1.51 -28.25 8.15
N ILE A 219 -2.12 -27.16 7.65
CA ILE A 219 -1.63 -25.80 7.88
C ILE A 219 -2.08 -25.20 9.22
N SER A 220 -3.24 -25.59 9.75
CA SER A 220 -3.78 -25.00 10.98
C SER A 220 -3.42 -25.75 12.27
N LYS A 221 -2.90 -26.99 12.18
CA LYS A 221 -2.58 -27.84 13.34
C LYS A 221 -1.69 -27.20 14.42
N GLU A 222 -0.84 -26.26 14.02
CA GLU A 222 0.09 -25.51 14.90
C GLU A 222 -0.31 -24.02 15.05
N ASN A 223 -1.36 -23.57 14.35
CA ASN A 223 -1.86 -22.19 14.42
C ASN A 223 -3.39 -22.17 14.43
N PHE A 224 -3.96 -22.03 15.62
CA PHE A 224 -5.41 -22.00 15.85
C PHE A 224 -6.10 -20.83 15.12
N GLU A 225 -5.42 -19.70 14.89
CA GLU A 225 -6.02 -18.56 14.20
C GLU A 225 -6.36 -18.89 12.74
N ILE A 226 -5.59 -19.76 12.07
CA ILE A 226 -5.89 -20.24 10.72
C ILE A 226 -7.18 -21.07 10.73
N SER A 227 -7.32 -22.02 11.66
CA SER A 227 -8.54 -22.83 11.76
C SER A 227 -9.77 -22.01 12.14
N LEU A 228 -9.62 -21.06 13.08
CA LEU A 228 -10.71 -20.20 13.52
C LEU A 228 -11.19 -19.29 12.38
N SER A 229 -10.25 -18.60 11.72
CA SER A 229 -10.59 -17.69 10.62
C SER A 229 -11.21 -18.41 9.43
N PHE A 230 -10.73 -19.61 9.08
CA PHE A 230 -11.35 -20.47 8.06
C PHE A 230 -12.78 -20.87 8.44
N GLN A 231 -12.99 -21.36 9.67
CA GLN A 231 -14.32 -21.75 10.15
C GLN A 231 -15.30 -20.57 10.17
N VAL A 232 -14.85 -19.39 10.64
CA VAL A 232 -15.66 -18.16 10.61
C VAL A 232 -16.04 -17.79 9.18
N ARG A 233 -15.09 -17.80 8.23
CA ARG A 233 -15.37 -17.49 6.82
C ARG A 233 -16.32 -18.49 6.16
N MET A 234 -16.22 -19.78 6.50
CA MET A 234 -17.13 -20.83 6.04
C MET A 234 -18.55 -20.63 6.57
N LEU A 235 -18.69 -20.32 7.87
CA LEU A 235 -20.00 -20.08 8.49
C LEU A 235 -20.69 -18.82 7.96
N THR A 236 -19.94 -17.79 7.58
CA THR A 236 -20.52 -16.57 7.01
C THR A 236 -20.72 -16.63 5.50
N TRP A 237 -20.23 -17.65 4.78
CA TRP A 237 -20.20 -17.70 3.32
C TRP A 237 -21.53 -17.36 2.63
N GLU A 238 -22.65 -17.86 3.14
CA GLU A 238 -23.98 -17.70 2.55
C GLU A 238 -24.66 -16.33 2.86
N THR A 239 -23.96 -15.41 3.55
CA THR A 239 -24.45 -14.05 3.82
C THR A 239 -24.14 -13.07 2.67
N SER A 240 -24.88 -11.95 2.59
CA SER A 240 -24.74 -10.95 1.51
C SER A 240 -23.31 -10.44 1.35
N ASP A 241 -22.66 -10.08 2.47
CA ASP A 241 -21.29 -9.56 2.52
C ASP A 241 -20.24 -10.58 2.03
N CYS A 242 -20.64 -11.84 1.87
CA CYS A 242 -19.76 -12.99 1.73
C CYS A 242 -19.84 -13.69 0.35
N LEU A 243 -20.83 -13.35 -0.48
CA LEU A 243 -20.94 -13.72 -1.90
C LEU A 243 -19.89 -13.02 -2.79
N TRP A 244 -19.19 -12.03 -2.25
CA TRP A 244 -18.21 -11.23 -2.97
C TRP A 244 -16.86 -11.97 -3.09
N ASN A 245 -16.45 -12.24 -4.34
CA ASN A 245 -15.15 -12.86 -4.68
C ASN A 245 -14.01 -11.88 -4.31
N PRO A 246 -13.05 -12.27 -3.45
CA PRO A 246 -12.00 -11.38 -2.95
C PRO A 246 -11.03 -10.87 -4.04
N ARG A 247 -11.00 -11.51 -5.22
CA ARG A 247 -10.24 -11.04 -6.38
C ARG A 247 -10.86 -9.83 -7.09
N ASN A 248 -12.12 -9.48 -6.79
CA ASN A 248 -12.82 -8.38 -7.46
C ASN A 248 -12.43 -6.97 -6.98
N GLY A 249 -11.40 -6.83 -6.12
CA GLY A 249 -10.85 -5.53 -5.74
C GLY A 249 -11.64 -4.88 -4.60
N GLN A 250 -12.59 -4.01 -4.95
CA GLN A 250 -13.49 -3.33 -4.03
C GLN A 250 -14.89 -3.97 -4.02
N MET A 251 -15.64 -3.80 -2.93
CA MET A 251 -17.07 -4.11 -2.90
C MET A 251 -17.85 -2.93 -3.47
N GLU A 252 -18.55 -3.13 -4.60
CA GLU A 252 -19.52 -2.16 -5.15
C GLU A 252 -20.81 -2.12 -4.32
N GLU A 253 -20.69 -1.75 -3.04
CA GLU A 253 -21.83 -1.34 -2.23
C GLU A 253 -21.59 0.05 -1.64
N SER A 254 -22.70 0.72 -1.30
CA SER A 254 -22.88 2.17 -1.09
C SER A 254 -22.04 2.84 0.03
N ASN A 255 -21.04 2.16 0.58
CA ASN A 255 -20.22 2.62 1.70
C ASN A 255 -18.70 2.56 1.45
N ASN A 256 -18.25 2.26 0.22
CA ASN A 256 -16.84 2.39 -0.22
C ASN A 256 -15.80 1.73 0.71
N ARG A 257 -16.17 0.65 1.41
CA ARG A 257 -15.33 0.03 2.44
C ARG A 257 -14.20 -0.79 1.80
N CYS A 258 -13.02 -0.22 1.75
CA CYS A 258 -11.79 -0.89 1.32
C CYS A 258 -11.42 -2.05 2.29
N VAL A 259 -11.92 -3.27 2.00
CA VAL A 259 -11.93 -4.44 2.91
C VAL A 259 -10.52 -4.89 3.30
N PHE A 260 -9.58 -4.89 2.34
CA PHE A 260 -8.22 -5.43 2.48
C PHE A 260 -7.11 -4.35 2.48
N HIS A 261 -7.48 -3.07 2.46
CA HIS A 261 -6.53 -1.96 2.55
C HIS A 261 -6.45 -1.40 3.97
N SER A 262 -5.38 -0.68 4.26
CA SER A 262 -5.01 -0.14 5.57
C SER A 262 -5.31 1.35 5.72
N HIS A 263 -5.54 2.07 4.62
CA HIS A 263 -5.90 3.49 4.65
C HIS A 263 -7.27 3.75 5.32
N PRO A 264 -7.51 4.97 5.83
CA PRO A 264 -8.83 5.40 6.33
C PRO A 264 -9.92 5.32 5.25
N GLU A 265 -11.17 5.13 5.66
CA GLU A 265 -12.32 4.91 4.74
C GLU A 265 -12.48 6.05 3.71
N ASP A 266 -12.21 7.30 4.10
CA ASP A 266 -12.30 8.49 3.24
C ASP A 266 -11.25 8.56 2.10
N ASN A 267 -10.20 7.72 2.14
CA ASN A 267 -9.08 7.74 1.19
C ASN A 267 -9.13 6.64 0.12
N CYS A 268 -10.22 5.87 0.04
CA CYS A 268 -10.45 4.84 -0.99
C CYS A 268 -10.70 5.51 -2.37
N LYS A 269 -9.62 5.75 -3.15
CA LYS A 269 -9.60 6.38 -4.49
C LYS A 269 -8.58 5.75 -5.44
#